data_AF-A0A959AAZ3-F1
#
_entry.id   AF-A0A959AAZ3-F1
#
_cell.length_a   1.000
_cell.length_b   1.000
_cell.length_c   1.000
_cell.angle_alpha   90.00
_cell.angle_beta   90.00
_cell.angle_gamma   90.00
#
_symmetry.space_group_name_H-M   'P 1'
#
loop_
_entity.id
_entity.type
_entity.pdbx_description
1 polymer ?
#
loop_
_entity_poly.entity_id
_entity_poly.type
_entity_poly.pdbx_seq_one_letter_code
_entity_poly.pdbx_strand_id
1 'polypeptide(L)' 'MMRSETHNHIRRLVDSLPPEQREVVILRHYADMSFKEIASLTRVSINTALGRMRYALINIRKMMSEKEVVLQ' A
#
# COMPACT_ATOMS: atom_id res chain seq x y z
N MET A 1 -23.39 6.70 2.45
CA MET A 1 -22.63 6.44 3.69
C MET A 1 -21.67 5.26 3.54
N MET A 2 -22.10 4.04 3.17
CA MET A 2 -21.21 2.86 3.06
C MET A 2 -19.92 3.04 2.21
N ARG A 3 -19.99 3.69 1.03
CA ARG A 3 -18.79 3.92 0.19
C ARG A 3 -17.69 4.74 0.88
N SER A 4 -18.07 5.68 1.74
CA SER A 4 -17.12 6.54 2.45
C SER A 4 -16.38 5.79 3.56
N GLU A 5 -17.05 4.85 4.21
CA GLU A 5 -16.46 4.05 5.30
C GLU A 5 -15.40 3.09 4.76
N THR A 6 -15.69 2.39 3.66
CA THR A 6 -14.71 1.51 2.99
C THR A 6 -13.48 2.29 2.54
N HIS A 7 -13.66 3.48 1.94
CA HIS A 7 -12.56 4.30 1.46
C HIS A 7 -11.67 4.81 2.61
N ASN A 8 -12.29 5.27 3.70
CA ASN A 8 -11.60 5.69 4.91
C ASN A 8 -10.88 4.53 5.60
N HIS A 9 -11.39 3.30 5.48
CA HIS A 9 -10.74 2.11 6.01
C HIS A 9 -9.47 1.77 5.20
N ILE A 10 -9.57 1.73 3.87
CA ILE A 10 -8.42 1.47 2.99
C ILE A 10 -7.33 2.51 3.20
N ARG A 11 -7.69 3.80 3.31
CA ARG A 11 -6.72 4.87 3.57
C ARG A 11 -5.94 4.64 4.87
N ARG A 12 -6.63 4.29 5.96
CA ARG A 12 -5.99 3.97 7.25
C ARG A 12 -5.04 2.77 7.17
N LEU A 13 -5.38 1.75 6.37
CA LEU A 13 -4.50 0.61 6.15
C LEU A 13 -3.24 1.01 5.38
N VAL A 14 -3.37 1.83 4.34
CA VAL A 14 -2.23 2.37 3.58
C VAL A 14 -1.34 3.25 4.47
N ASP A 15 -1.94 4.09 5.32
CA ASP A 15 -1.20 4.97 6.23
C ASP A 15 -0.39 4.19 7.28
N SER A 16 -0.88 3.00 7.65
CA SER A 16 -0.26 2.09 8.63
C SER A 16 0.88 1.25 8.04
N LEU A 17 1.14 1.32 6.74
CA LEU A 17 2.26 0.63 6.10
C LEU A 17 3.61 1.25 6.50
N PRO A 18 4.70 0.44 6.50
CA PRO A 18 6.06 0.96 6.54
C PRO A 18 6.29 2.04 5.46
N PRO A 19 7.07 3.09 5.75
CA PRO A 19 7.19 4.26 4.87
C PRO A 19 7.50 3.91 3.41
N GLU A 20 8.44 2.99 3.19
CA GLU A 20 8.87 2.59 1.86
C GLU A 20 7.80 1.81 1.08
N GLN A 21 6.94 1.06 1.78
CA GLN A 21 5.83 0.33 1.18
C GLN A 21 4.69 1.29 0.84
N ARG A 22 4.39 2.21 1.76
CA ARG A 22 3.40 3.28 1.57
C ARG A 22 3.75 4.17 0.38
N GLU A 23 5.02 4.59 0.28
CA GLU A 23 5.50 5.44 -0.80
C GLU A 23 5.23 4.82 -2.18
N VAL A 24 5.57 3.53 -2.36
CA VAL A 24 5.33 2.83 -3.63
C VAL A 24 3.83 2.72 -3.95
N VAL A 25 2.97 2.50 -2.95
CA VAL A 25 1.51 2.49 -3.14
C VAL A 25 0.99 3.85 -3.58
N ILE A 26 1.47 4.93 -2.94
CA ILE A 26 1.06 6.30 -3.26
C ILE A 26 1.47 6.65 -4.69
N LEU A 27 2.74 6.48 -5.02
CA LEU A 27 3.26 6.83 -6.35
C LEU A 27 2.60 6.00 -7.45
N ARG A 28 2.30 4.72 -7.18
CA ARG A 28 1.65 3.84 -8.16
C ARG A 28 0.19 4.17 -8.39
N HIS A 29 -0.59 4.38 -7.34
CA HIS A 29 -2.05 4.47 -7.45
C HIS A 29 -2.60 5.89 -7.47
N TYR A 30 -1.91 6.84 -6.83
CA TYR A 30 -2.35 8.23 -6.76
C TYR A 30 -1.60 9.13 -7.73
N ALA A 31 -0.34 8.80 -8.06
CA ALA A 31 0.46 9.54 -9.04
C ALA A 31 0.59 8.80 -10.40
N ASP A 32 -0.07 7.66 -10.57
CA ASP A 32 -0.12 6.83 -11.79
C ASP A 32 1.26 6.48 -12.39
N MET A 33 2.29 6.38 -11.56
CA MET A 33 3.65 6.10 -12.02
C MET A 33 3.87 4.62 -12.31
N SER A 34 4.66 4.31 -13.34
CA SER A 34 5.20 2.97 -13.58
C SER A 34 6.22 2.57 -12.52
N PHE A 35 6.39 1.27 -12.27
CA PHE A 35 7.45 0.79 -11.35
C PHE A 35 8.85 1.21 -11.79
N LYS A 36 9.06 1.44 -13.09
CA LYS A 36 10.33 1.95 -13.63
C LYS A 36 10.56 3.40 -13.22
N GLU A 37 9.54 4.26 -13.34
CA GLU A 37 9.61 5.65 -12.90
C GLU A 37 9.75 5.76 -11.39
N ILE A 38 9.03 4.93 -10.63
CA ILE A 38 9.15 4.86 -9.16
C ILE A 38 10.57 4.45 -8.78
N ALA A 39 11.10 3.39 -9.37
CA ALA A 39 12.47 2.94 -9.11
C ALA A 39 13.51 4.04 -9.40
N SER A 40 13.33 4.77 -10.51
CA SER A 40 14.17 5.92 -10.85
C SER A 40 14.05 7.07 -9.83
N LEU A 41 12.81 7.43 -9.46
CA LEU A 41 12.54 8.53 -8.53
C LEU A 41 13.12 8.24 -7.14
N THR A 42 12.90 7.02 -6.62
CA THR A 42 13.34 6.62 -5.28
C THR A 42 14.76 6.04 -5.25
N ARG A 43 15.47 6.05 -6.39
CA ARG A 43 16.86 5.56 -6.54
C ARG A 43 17.07 4.12 -6.06
N VAL A 44 16.15 3.23 -6.42
CA VAL A 44 16.25 1.78 -6.14
C VAL A 44 16.13 0.96 -7.41
N SER A 45 16.41 -0.35 -7.34
CA SER A 45 16.15 -1.25 -8.48
C SER A 45 14.64 -1.42 -8.71
N ILE A 46 14.24 -1.74 -9.95
CA ILE A 46 12.83 -2.09 -10.26
C ILE A 46 12.33 -3.25 -9.38
N ASN A 47 13.20 -4.21 -9.08
CA ASN A 47 12.86 -5.36 -8.22
C ASN A 47 12.61 -4.94 -6.77
N THR A 48 13.34 -3.93 -6.28
CA THR A 48 13.12 -3.36 -4.94
C THR A 48 11.75 -2.67 -4.88
N ALA A 49 11.37 -1.88 -5.89
CA ALA A 49 10.05 -1.25 -5.95
C ALA A 49 8.92 -2.29 -6.04
N LEU A 50 9.08 -3.31 -6.88
CA LEU A 50 8.14 -4.44 -6.97
C LEU A 50 8.02 -5.20 -5.65
N GLY A 51 9.14 -5.45 -4.97
CA GLY A 51 9.17 -6.11 -3.66
C GLY A 51 8.42 -5.29 -2.62
N ARG A 52 8.68 -3.98 -2.54
CA ARG A 52 7.96 -3.06 -1.63
C ARG A 52 6.45 -3.07 -1.88
N MET A 53 6.01 -3.06 -3.15
CA MET A 53 4.59 -3.19 -3.49
C MET A 53 4.02 -4.54 -3.05
N ARG A 54 4.73 -5.65 -3.33
CA ARG A 54 4.30 -6.99 -2.91
C ARG A 54 4.10 -7.07 -1.39
N TYR A 55 5.06 -6.57 -0.61
CA TYR A 55 4.96 -6.56 0.84
C TYR A 55 3.88 -5.60 1.36
N ALA A 56 3.66 -4.46 0.69
CA ALA A 56 2.54 -3.57 0.98
C ALA A 56 1.20 -4.30 0.91
N LEU A 57 0.95 -5.01 -0.19
CA LEU A 57 -0.30 -5.77 -0.41
C LEU A 57 -0.46 -6.91 0.60
N ILE A 58 0.61 -7.64 0.90
CA ILE A 58 0.59 -8.71 1.92
C ILE A 58 0.23 -8.13 3.29
N ASN A 59 0.84 -7.01 3.69
CA ASN A 59 0.60 -6.39 4.99
C ASN A 59 -0.81 -5.80 5.10
N ILE A 60 -1.30 -5.16 4.04
CA ILE A 60 -2.70 -4.70 3.98
C ILE A 60 -3.65 -5.89 4.18
N ARG A 61 -3.43 -7.01 3.48
CA ARG A 61 -4.26 -8.21 3.62
C ARG A 61 -4.25 -8.77 5.04
N LYS A 62 -3.08 -8.83 5.68
CA LYS A 62 -2.95 -9.29 7.08
C LYS A 62 -3.73 -8.39 8.04
N MET A 63 -3.57 -7.07 7.92
CA MET A 63 -4.28 -6.11 8.77
C MET A 63 -5.80 -6.17 8.58
N MET A 64 -6.28 -6.47 7.37
CA MET A 64 -7.70 -6.70 7.12
C MET A 64 -8.20 -7.96 7.85
N SER A 65 -7.47 -9.08 7.75
CA SER A 65 -7.86 -10.32 8.43
C SER A 65 -7.77 -10.24 9.95
N GLU A 66 -6.76 -9.56 10.50
CA GLU A 66 -6.61 -9.40 11.96
C GLU A 66 -7.75 -8.56 12.56
N LYS A 67 -8.27 -7.57 11.82
CA LYS A 67 -9.43 -6.78 12.25
C LYS A 67 -10.75 -7.53 12.15
N GLU A 68 -10.87 -8.50 11.25
CA GLU A 68 -12.04 -9.39 11.20
C GLU A 68 -12.08 -10.34 12.40
N VAL A 69 -10.92 -10.81 12.90
CA VAL A 69 -10.85 -11.70 14.07
C VAL A 69 -11.23 -11.00 15.38
N VAL A 70 -11.03 -9.69 15.50
CA VAL A 70 -11.37 -8.92 16.72
C VAL A 70 -12.88 -8.59 16.80
N LEU A 71 -13.64 -8.80 15.72
CA LEU A 71 -15.07 -8.50 15.63
C LEU A 71 -15.97 -9.76 15.68
N GLN A 72 -15.41 -10.92 16.04
CA GLN A 72 -16.16 -12.18 16.23
C GLN A 72 -16.29 -12.58 17.70
#